data_AF-A0AAV5M7Z9-F1
#
_entry.id   AF-A0AAV5M7Z9-F1
#
_cell.length_a   1.000
_cell.length_b   1.000
_cell.length_c   1.000
_cell.angle_alpha   90.00
_cell.angle_beta   90.00
_cell.angle_gamma   90.00
#
_symmetry.space_group_name_H-M   'P 1'
#
loop_
_entity.id
_entity.type
_entity.pdbx_description
1 polymer ?
#
loop_
_entity_poly.entity_id
_entity_poly.type
_entity_poly.pdbx_seq_one_letter_code
_entity_poly.pdbx_strand_id
1 'polypeptide(L)'
;MQAPIYVNKQIVLADAVRIGRVHDRKPSYDVFLDSAADGPDLLSTELELVRNIELAVKEERYDDAAMWRDKLMKLRNSQDDH
;
A
#
# COMPACT_ATOMS: atom_id res chain seq x y z
N MET A 1 5.81 -35.77 0.58
CA MET A 1 6.91 -36.24 1.46
C MET A 1 7.40 -35.05 2.25
N GLN A 2 7.28 -35.05 3.58
CA GLN A 2 7.78 -33.97 4.44
C GLN A 2 9.03 -34.48 5.14
N ALA A 3 10.17 -33.81 4.90
CA ALA A 3 11.42 -34.13 5.58
C ALA A 3 11.49 -33.33 6.88
N PRO A 4 11.65 -33.97 8.06
CA PRO A 4 11.85 -33.25 9.30
C PRO A 4 13.24 -32.58 9.28
N ILE A 5 13.27 -31.26 9.34
CA ILE A 5 14.51 -30.48 9.39
C ILE A 5 15.01 -30.47 10.83
N TYR A 6 16.22 -31.00 11.05
CA TYR A 6 16.87 -30.97 12.35
C TYR A 6 17.74 -29.72 12.45
N VAL A 7 17.41 -28.81 13.36
CA VAL A 7 18.17 -27.56 13.57
C VAL A 7 18.88 -27.55 14.92
N ASN A 8 20.03 -26.86 14.96
CA ASN A 8 20.81 -26.69 16.18
C ASN A 8 20.04 -25.76 17.15
N LYS A 9 19.70 -26.30 18.32
CA LYS A 9 18.91 -25.60 19.35
C LYS A 9 19.57 -24.31 19.85
N GLN A 10 20.90 -24.23 19.79
CA GLN A 10 21.61 -23.03 20.23
C GLN A 10 21.39 -21.84 19.29
N ILE A 11 21.22 -22.08 17.99
CA ILE A 11 20.93 -21.04 17.01
C ILE A 11 19.51 -20.51 17.20
N VAL A 12 18.54 -21.41 17.45
CA VAL A 12 17.16 -21.01 17.80
C VAL A 12 17.14 -20.22 19.10
N LEU A 13 17.99 -20.56 20.07
CA LEU A 13 18.04 -19.81 21.32
C LEU A 13 18.72 -18.43 21.17
N ALA A 14 19.79 -18.36 20.38
CA ALA A 14 20.61 -17.15 20.23
C ALA A 14 20.01 -16.13 19.24
N ASP A 15 19.37 -16.61 18.17
CA ASP A 15 19.02 -15.79 17.01
C ASP A 15 17.50 -15.75 16.73
N ALA A 16 16.68 -16.43 17.55
CA ALA A 16 15.23 -16.31 17.41
C ALA A 16 14.76 -14.93 17.84
N VAL A 17 14.27 -14.16 16.86
CA VAL A 17 13.51 -12.93 17.10
C VAL A 17 12.14 -13.33 17.68
N ARG A 18 11.92 -13.03 18.97
CA ARG A 18 10.63 -13.24 19.62
C ARG A 18 9.62 -12.19 19.15
N ILE A 19 8.80 -12.54 18.17
CA ILE A 19 7.64 -11.72 17.81
C ILE A 19 6.49 -12.01 18.80
N GLY A 20 6.46 -11.25 19.91
CA GLY A 20 5.24 -10.92 20.66
C GLY A 20 5.02 -11.55 22.06
N ARG A 21 5.11 -10.72 23.12
CA ARG A 21 3.98 -10.32 24.00
C ARG A 21 4.47 -9.39 25.13
N VAL A 22 3.66 -8.34 25.32
CA VAL A 22 3.80 -7.21 26.24
C VAL A 22 4.05 -7.61 27.69
N HIS A 23 5.15 -7.13 28.27
CA HIS A 23 5.28 -6.89 29.70
C HIS A 23 5.82 -5.46 29.87
N ASP A 24 4.90 -4.57 30.28
CA ASP A 24 5.09 -3.28 30.94
C ASP A 24 6.47 -2.60 30.85
N ARG A 25 7.00 -2.44 29.63
CA ARG A 25 8.03 -1.47 29.34
C ARG A 25 7.43 -0.53 28.32
N LYS A 26 7.21 0.72 28.74
CA LYS A 26 7.05 1.86 27.85
C LYS A 26 8.00 1.67 26.67
N PRO A 27 7.51 1.55 25.43
CA PRO A 27 8.39 1.54 24.29
C PRO A 27 9.05 2.93 24.24
N SER A 28 10.31 3.02 24.68
CA SER A 28 11.16 4.18 24.40
C SER A 28 11.69 4.08 22.97
N TYR A 29 10.76 3.88 22.04
CA TYR A 29 11.01 4.05 20.63
C TYR A 29 10.14 5.23 20.23
N ASP A 30 10.60 6.43 20.61
CA ASP A 30 10.17 7.67 19.95
C ASP A 30 10.89 7.73 18.61
N VAL A 31 10.60 6.74 17.77
CA VAL A 31 11.01 6.76 16.39
C VAL A 31 9.79 7.22 15.65
N PHE A 32 9.78 8.53 15.39
CA PHE A 32 9.15 9.09 14.22
C PHE A 32 9.78 8.37 13.02
N LEU A 33 9.25 7.18 12.71
CA LEU A 33 9.32 6.67 11.35
C LEU A 33 8.66 7.75 10.51
N ASP A 34 9.30 8.16 9.43
CA ASP A 34 8.65 8.95 8.39
C ASP A 34 7.52 8.08 7.86
N SER A 35 6.37 8.11 8.52
CA SER A 35 5.15 7.47 8.05
C SER A 35 5.00 7.93 6.62
N ALA A 36 4.88 6.98 5.70
CA ALA A 36 4.55 7.28 4.31
C ALA A 36 3.43 8.33 4.35
N ALA A 37 3.61 9.44 3.63
CA ALA A 37 2.71 10.57 3.72
C ALA A 37 1.28 10.05 3.58
N ASP A 38 0.53 10.07 4.68
CA ASP A 38 -0.83 9.52 4.80
C ASP A 38 -1.85 10.41 4.06
N GLY A 39 -1.33 11.21 3.12
CA GLY A 39 -2.08 12.10 2.26
C GLY A 39 -2.55 11.37 1.01
N PRO A 40 -3.55 11.93 0.32
CA PRO A 40 -4.05 11.35 -0.92
C PRO A 40 -2.91 11.25 -1.93
N ASP A 41 -2.47 10.03 -2.18
CA ASP A 41 -1.45 9.76 -3.18
C ASP A 41 -2.03 10.04 -4.57
N LEU A 42 -1.36 10.96 -5.29
CA LEU A 42 -1.76 11.38 -6.64
C LEU A 42 -1.82 10.16 -7.58
N LEU A 43 -0.86 9.23 -7.44
CA LEU A 43 -0.82 7.99 -8.22
C LEU A 43 -2.01 7.08 -7.89
N SER A 44 -2.34 6.94 -6.61
CA SER A 44 -3.52 6.18 -6.16
C SER A 44 -4.83 6.77 -6.73
N THR A 45 -4.94 8.09 -6.77
CA THR A 45 -6.10 8.78 -7.34
C THR A 45 -6.19 8.58 -8.86
N GLU A 46 -5.06 8.65 -9.57
CA GLU A 46 -4.99 8.39 -11.00
C GLU A 46 -5.40 6.94 -11.33
N LEU A 47 -4.87 5.98 -10.56
CA LEU A 47 -5.16 4.56 -10.70
C LEU A 47 -6.66 4.27 -10.51
N GLU A 48 -7.31 4.92 -9.53
CA GLU A 48 -8.74 4.79 -9.29
C GLU A 48 -9.56 5.28 -10.49
N LEU A 49 -9.21 6.43 -11.07
CA LEU A 49 -9.87 6.98 -12.24
C LEU A 49 -9.73 6.05 -13.46
N VAL A 50 -8.52 5.52 -13.71
CA VAL A 50 -8.27 4.57 -14.80
C VAL A 50 -9.08 3.29 -14.62
N ARG A 51 -9.15 2.76 -13.40
CA ARG A 51 -9.96 1.58 -13.08
C ARG A 51 -11.45 1.83 -13.35
N ASN A 52 -11.95 3.01 -13.01
CA ASN A 52 -13.34 3.39 -13.26
C ASN A 52 -13.65 3.51 -14.77
N ILE A 53 -12.69 4.00 -15.57
CA ILE A 53 -12.81 4.02 -17.04
C ILE A 53 -12.89 2.59 -17.58
N GLU A 54 -11.97 1.70 -17.16
CA GLU A 54 -11.96 0.30 -17.62
C GLU A 54 -13.28 -0.41 -17.29
N LEU A 55 -13.82 -0.17 -16.10
CA LEU A 55 -15.08 -0.75 -15.66
C LEU A 55 -16.27 -0.22 -16.46
N ALA A 56 -16.33 1.10 -16.68
CA ALA A 56 -17.36 1.72 -17.51
C ALA A 56 -17.31 1.25 -18.98
N VAL A 57 -16.11 1.06 -19.55
CA VAL A 57 -15.93 0.49 -20.90
C VAL A 57 -16.42 -0.95 -20.96
N LYS A 58 -16.12 -1.77 -19.94
CA LYS A 58 -16.64 -3.15 -19.85
C LYS A 58 -18.16 -3.21 -19.73
N GLU A 59 -18.77 -2.21 -19.09
CA GLU A 59 -20.22 -2.05 -18.99
C GLU A 59 -20.85 -1.34 -20.20
N GLU A 60 -20.07 -0.98 -21.22
CA GLU A 60 -20.49 -0.20 -22.40
C GLU A 60 -21.11 1.18 -22.06
N ARG A 61 -20.79 1.71 -20.87
CA ARG A 61 -21.22 3.03 -20.39
C ARG A 61 -20.22 4.10 -20.80
N TYR A 62 -20.20 4.41 -22.09
CA TYR A 62 -19.22 5.32 -22.66
C TYR A 62 -19.37 6.77 -22.16
N ASP A 63 -20.57 7.20 -21.79
CA ASP A 63 -20.80 8.53 -21.20
C ASP A 63 -20.08 8.67 -19.84
N ASP A 64 -20.16 7.63 -19.01
CA ASP A 64 -19.44 7.59 -17.73
C ASP A 64 -17.93 7.49 -17.93
N ALA A 65 -17.48 6.66 -18.87
CA ALA A 65 -16.06 6.56 -19.23
C ALA A 65 -15.50 7.92 -19.69
N ALA A 66 -16.26 8.68 -20.48
CA ALA A 66 -15.88 10.02 -20.93
C ALA A 66 -15.80 11.00 -19.74
N MET A 67 -16.76 10.95 -18.81
CA MET A 67 -16.72 11.77 -17.59
C MET A 67 -15.47 11.47 -16.73
N TRP A 68 -15.14 10.19 -16.53
CA TRP A 68 -13.95 9.80 -15.75
C TRP A 68 -12.65 10.20 -16.45
N ARG A 69 -12.59 10.07 -17.78
CA ARG A 69 -11.47 10.56 -18.59
C ARG A 69 -11.27 12.07 -18.46
N ASP A 70 -12.35 12.85 -18.47
CA ASP A 70 -12.26 14.31 -18.32
C ASP A 70 -11.75 14.71 -16.92
N LYS A 71 -12.15 13.96 -15.87
CA LYS A 71 -11.58 14.14 -14.52
C LYS A 71 -10.09 13.80 -14.46
N LEU A 72 -9.67 12.72 -15.12
CA LEU A 72 -8.27 12.32 -15.22
C LEU A 72 -7.42 13.37 -15.92
N MET A 73 -7.90 13.93 -17.03
CA MET A 73 -7.21 14.99 -17.76
C MET A 73 -7.06 16.27 -16.93
N LYS A 74 -8.09 16.65 -16.15
CA LYS A 74 -7.98 17.80 -15.23
C LYS A 74 -6.91 17.57 -14.16
N LEU A 75 -6.86 16.38 -13.57
CA LEU A 75 -5.88 16.04 -12.55
C LEU A 75 -4.45 16.14 -13.10
N ARG A 76 -4.21 15.61 -14.30
CA ARG A 76 -2.91 15.69 -14.97
C ARG A 76 -2.50 17.13 -15.31
N ASN A 77 -3.43 17.94 -15.81
CA ASN A 77 -3.14 19.36 -16.09
C ASN A 77 -2.80 20.14 -14.81
N SER A 78 -3.42 19.81 -13.68
CA SER A 78 -3.07 20.40 -12.38
C SER A 78 -1.70 19.95 -11.84
N GLN A 79 -1.14 18.85 -12.35
CA GLN A 79 0.22 18.41 -12.02
C GLN A 79 1.28 19.11 -12.86
N ASP A 80 1.00 19.44 -14.12
CA ASP A 80 1.94 20.12 -15.02
C ASP A 80 2.16 21.61 -14.66
N ASP A 81 1.27 22.21 -13.86
CA ASP A 81 1.34 23.61 -13.40
C ASP A 81 2.20 23.82 -12.13
N HIS A 82 2.81 22.77 -11.56
CA HIS A 82 3.64 22.83 -10.33
C HIS A 82 5.12 22.54 -10.62
#